data_AF-A0A955WQF6-F1
#
_entry.id   AF-A0A955WQF6-F1
#
_cell.length_a   1.000
_cell.length_b   1.000
_cell.length_c   1.000
_cell.angle_alpha   90.00
_cell.angle_beta   90.00
_cell.angle_gamma   90.00
#
_symmetry.space_group_name_H-M   'P 1'
#
loop_
_entity.id
_entity.type
_entity.pdbx_description
1 polymer ?
#
loop_
_entity_poly.entity_id
_entity_poly.type
_entity_poly.pdbx_seq_one_letter_code
_entity_poly.pdbx_strand_id
1 'polypeptide(L)'
;MTCTSSIRPERAALALALLAALVGCGGGVLPAAAPDIENVTIESAMLRGHTEHIGAIAFSPDGARVVTAADDHTARVWRADGQGAPAVLRGHADRVFSVAFSPDGQRVLTASTDGTARLWPADGQGAPVVLAGAPGVLAVAVFSPDGQRVLTAGDDGIARIWPADGIAAPVELRGHADRILTAAFSPDGAWVVTASRDGTARVWPADGAHGSALLSGHTAAATVAAFSPDGNHVLTAADDGTARVWPADGRGEPVVLGDHEGWVMAAAFSPDGAFVATGAR
;
A
#
# COMPACT_ATOMS: atom_id res chain seq x y z
N MET A 1 38.17 -28.89 12.22
CA MET A 1 38.25 -27.95 11.08
C MET A 1 36.86 -27.37 10.89
N THR A 2 36.62 -26.23 11.51
CA THR A 2 35.36 -25.49 11.51
C THR A 2 35.51 -24.31 10.57
N CYS A 3 34.78 -24.30 9.45
CA CYS A 3 34.65 -23.12 8.60
C CYS A 3 33.58 -22.20 9.21
N THR A 4 34.02 -21.12 9.83
CA THR A 4 33.18 -19.96 10.15
C THR A 4 33.05 -19.09 8.90
N SER A 5 31.90 -19.11 8.23
CA SER A 5 31.55 -18.04 7.28
C SER A 5 30.91 -16.90 8.06
N SER A 6 31.69 -15.82 8.21
CA SER A 6 31.22 -14.52 8.68
C SER A 6 30.27 -13.95 7.62
N ILE A 7 28.97 -14.11 7.86
CA ILE A 7 27.95 -13.35 7.15
C ILE A 7 27.80 -12.04 7.92
N ARG A 8 28.26 -10.94 7.31
CA ARG A 8 28.05 -9.59 7.83
C ARG A 8 26.53 -9.33 7.93
N PRO A 9 26.01 -8.83 9.06
CA PRO A 9 24.58 -8.65 9.30
C PRO A 9 23.90 -7.60 8.39
N GLU A 10 24.65 -6.86 7.59
CA GLU A 10 24.14 -5.78 6.72
C GLU A 10 23.40 -6.26 5.46
N ARG A 11 23.32 -7.57 5.19
CA ARG A 11 22.68 -8.11 3.97
C ARG A 11 21.36 -8.84 4.18
N ALA A 12 20.89 -8.98 5.42
CA ALA A 12 19.58 -9.56 5.72
C ALA A 12 18.44 -8.51 5.83
N ALA A 13 18.76 -7.22 5.88
CA ALA A 13 17.79 -6.13 6.03
C ALA A 13 17.16 -5.65 4.70
N LEU A 14 17.64 -6.14 3.54
CA LEU A 14 17.17 -5.64 2.23
C LEU A 14 15.92 -6.37 1.69
N ALA A 15 15.50 -7.48 2.29
CA ALA A 15 14.36 -8.27 1.80
C ALA A 15 13.01 -7.94 2.48
N LEU A 16 13.02 -7.13 3.56
CA LEU A 16 11.80 -6.73 4.28
C LEU A 16 11.47 -5.24 4.15
N ALA A 17 12.33 -4.46 3.46
CA ALA A 17 12.15 -3.02 3.28
C ALA A 17 11.28 -2.65 2.05
N LEU A 18 10.92 -3.60 1.18
CA LEU A 18 10.15 -3.31 -0.04
C LEU A 18 8.62 -3.26 0.18
N LEU A 19 8.11 -3.64 1.35
CA LEU A 19 6.70 -3.43 1.71
C LEU A 19 6.47 -2.23 2.65
N ALA A 20 7.53 -1.64 3.22
CA ALA A 20 7.45 -0.52 4.16
C ALA A 20 7.55 0.87 3.51
N ALA A 21 7.86 0.95 2.20
CA ALA A 21 7.94 2.22 1.48
C ALA A 21 6.57 2.82 1.07
N LEU A 22 5.45 2.20 1.50
CA LEU A 22 4.09 2.73 1.30
C LEU A 22 3.51 3.41 2.56
N VAL A 23 4.26 3.51 3.65
CA VAL A 23 3.84 4.26 4.84
C VAL A 23 4.71 5.50 4.96
N GLY A 24 4.13 6.65 4.58
CA GLY A 24 4.66 7.96 4.96
C GLY A 24 4.62 8.09 6.48
N CYS A 25 5.68 7.65 7.15
CA CYS A 25 5.95 8.01 8.54
C CYS A 25 6.74 9.31 8.56
N GLY A 26 6.14 10.34 9.14
CA GLY A 26 6.72 11.68 9.30
C GLY A 26 8.06 11.66 10.02
N GLY A 27 8.87 12.68 9.71
CA GLY A 27 10.23 12.87 10.21
C GLY A 27 10.34 12.78 11.72
N GLY A 28 10.84 11.65 12.20
CA GLY A 28 11.48 11.54 13.50
C GLY A 28 12.95 11.91 13.35
N VAL A 29 13.42 12.85 14.18
CA VAL A 29 14.85 13.15 14.33
C VAL A 29 15.55 11.84 14.75
N LEU A 30 16.50 11.38 13.94
CA LEU A 30 17.38 10.27 14.33
C LEU A 30 18.13 10.70 15.60
N PRO A 31 18.11 9.92 16.70
CA PRO A 31 18.92 10.21 17.86
C PRO A 31 20.40 10.23 17.45
N ALA A 32 21.14 11.24 17.93
CA ALA A 32 22.54 11.49 17.60
C ALA A 32 23.54 10.45 18.15
N ALA A 33 23.06 9.29 18.59
CA ALA A 33 23.87 8.15 19.00
C ALA A 33 23.19 6.87 18.53
N ALA A 34 23.89 6.07 17.73
CA ALA A 34 23.48 4.70 17.48
C ALA A 34 23.46 3.96 18.84
N PRO A 35 22.35 3.31 19.23
CA PRO A 35 22.35 2.51 20.46
C PRO A 35 23.39 1.40 20.33
N ASP A 36 24.08 1.10 21.43
CA ASP A 36 24.97 -0.06 21.54
C ASP A 36 24.16 -1.33 21.24
N ILE A 37 24.29 -1.82 20.01
CA ILE A 37 23.60 -3.01 19.48
C ILE A 37 24.25 -4.33 19.93
N GLU A 38 25.10 -4.30 20.95
CA GLU A 38 25.88 -5.48 21.39
C GLU A 38 25.05 -6.57 22.10
N ASN A 39 23.78 -6.32 22.45
CA ASN A 39 22.89 -7.37 22.99
C ASN A 39 21.41 -7.07 22.69
N VAL A 40 21.01 -7.16 21.42
CA VAL A 40 19.58 -7.22 21.08
C VAL A 40 19.10 -8.66 21.24
N THR A 41 18.40 -8.94 22.35
CA THR A 41 17.65 -10.18 22.50
C THR A 41 16.44 -10.11 21.57
N ILE A 42 16.45 -10.90 20.48
CA ILE A 42 15.28 -11.04 19.62
C ILE A 42 14.33 -12.03 20.29
N GLU A 43 13.30 -11.50 20.96
CA GLU A 43 12.19 -12.32 21.44
C GLU A 43 11.28 -12.66 20.26
N SER A 44 11.05 -13.96 20.04
CA SER A 44 10.16 -14.45 18.98
C SER A 44 8.79 -14.82 19.55
N ALA A 45 7.74 -14.17 19.06
CA ALA A 45 6.36 -14.56 19.31
C ALA A 45 5.78 -15.36 18.13
N MET A 46 4.99 -16.40 18.42
CA MET A 46 4.31 -17.20 17.39
C MET A 46 2.80 -16.99 17.45
N LEU A 47 2.27 -16.22 16.49
CA LEU A 47 0.86 -15.88 16.39
C LEU A 47 0.10 -17.02 15.70
N ARG A 48 -0.66 -17.81 16.46
CA ARG A 48 -1.43 -18.97 15.96
C ARG A 48 -2.92 -18.69 15.94
N GLY A 49 -3.59 -19.07 14.86
CA GLY A 49 -5.05 -19.14 14.87
C GLY A 49 -5.73 -19.14 13.50
N HIS A 50 -5.09 -18.63 12.45
CA HIS A 50 -5.61 -18.77 11.08
C HIS A 50 -5.65 -20.24 10.68
N THR A 51 -6.68 -20.63 9.92
CA THR A 51 -6.88 -22.02 9.47
C THR A 51 -6.43 -22.27 8.04
N GLU A 52 -6.13 -21.19 7.30
CA GLU A 52 -5.71 -21.21 5.90
C GLU A 52 -4.51 -20.27 5.70
N HIS A 53 -4.06 -20.12 4.45
CA HIS A 53 -2.89 -19.31 4.09
C HIS A 53 -3.05 -17.84 4.50
N ILE A 54 -2.00 -17.28 5.09
CA ILE A 54 -1.92 -15.85 5.42
C ILE A 54 -1.42 -15.12 4.18
N GLY A 55 -2.22 -14.20 3.66
CA GLY A 55 -1.93 -13.46 2.42
C GLY A 55 -1.30 -12.09 2.66
N ALA A 56 -1.55 -11.46 3.81
CA ALA A 56 -1.03 -10.12 4.12
C ALA A 56 -0.82 -9.90 5.62
N ILE A 57 0.09 -8.97 5.94
CA ILE A 57 0.45 -8.56 7.30
C ILE A 57 0.77 -7.07 7.33
N ALA A 58 0.41 -6.37 8.40
CA ALA A 58 0.82 -4.99 8.65
C ALA A 58 0.99 -4.71 10.15
N PHE A 59 1.94 -3.84 10.51
CA PHE A 59 2.08 -3.31 11.86
C PHE A 59 1.17 -2.08 12.05
N SER A 60 0.72 -1.84 13.28
CA SER A 60 0.13 -0.55 13.65
C SER A 60 1.18 0.55 13.65
N PRO A 61 0.79 1.83 13.50
CA PRO A 61 1.74 2.95 13.45
C PRO A 61 2.66 3.06 14.68
N ASP A 62 2.17 2.66 15.85
CA ASP A 62 2.93 2.61 17.11
C ASP A 62 3.77 1.32 17.28
N GLY A 63 3.70 0.39 16.32
CA GLY A 63 4.36 -0.92 16.37
C GLY A 63 3.81 -1.88 17.42
N ALA A 64 2.78 -1.50 18.19
CA ALA A 64 2.29 -2.29 19.33
C ALA A 64 1.37 -3.44 18.91
N ARG A 65 0.83 -3.41 17.69
CA ARG A 65 -0.08 -4.42 17.14
C ARG A 65 0.35 -4.85 15.75
N VAL A 66 -0.09 -6.05 15.39
CA VAL A 66 0.03 -6.63 14.05
C VAL A 66 -1.36 -7.00 13.58
N VAL A 67 -1.68 -6.75 12.32
CA VAL A 67 -2.87 -7.30 11.66
C VAL A 67 -2.45 -8.30 10.61
N THR A 68 -3.16 -9.44 10.53
CA THR A 68 -2.97 -10.47 9.50
C THR A 68 -4.26 -10.69 8.74
N ALA A 69 -4.16 -11.00 7.44
CA ALA A 69 -5.27 -11.37 6.57
C ALA A 69 -5.07 -12.79 6.03
N ALA A 70 -6.13 -13.57 5.90
CA ALA A 70 -6.01 -14.94 5.41
C ALA A 70 -7.15 -15.39 4.49
N ASP A 71 -6.90 -16.50 3.83
CA ASP A 71 -7.84 -17.25 3.01
C ASP A 71 -8.97 -17.89 3.84
N ASP A 72 -8.90 -17.84 5.18
CA ASP A 72 -9.98 -18.28 6.08
C ASP A 72 -11.12 -17.24 6.25
N HIS A 73 -11.13 -16.24 5.36
CA HIS A 73 -12.08 -15.12 5.29
C HIS A 73 -12.03 -14.18 6.51
N THR A 74 -10.97 -14.27 7.32
CA THR A 74 -10.79 -13.40 8.49
C THR A 74 -9.55 -12.53 8.37
N ALA A 75 -9.63 -11.37 9.02
CA ALA A 75 -8.44 -10.66 9.47
C ALA A 75 -8.34 -10.76 11.00
N ARG A 76 -7.13 -10.67 11.55
CA ARG A 76 -6.89 -10.78 12.99
C ARG A 76 -5.92 -9.73 13.45
N VAL A 77 -6.26 -9.05 14.54
CA VAL A 77 -5.42 -8.05 15.20
C VAL A 77 -4.81 -8.67 16.45
N TRP A 78 -3.48 -8.67 16.49
CA TRP A 78 -2.65 -9.24 17.54
C TRP A 78 -1.91 -8.14 18.27
N ARG A 79 -1.53 -8.40 19.53
CA ARG A 79 -0.44 -7.65 20.14
C ARG A 79 0.88 -8.10 19.51
N ALA A 80 1.77 -7.15 19.25
CA ALA A 80 3.08 -7.43 18.64
C ALA A 80 3.99 -8.28 19.55
N ASP A 81 3.77 -8.23 20.87
CA ASP A 81 4.45 -9.08 21.87
C ASP A 81 3.93 -10.52 21.92
N GLY A 82 2.92 -10.86 21.11
CA GLY A 82 2.31 -12.18 21.07
C GLY A 82 1.43 -12.54 22.27
N GLN A 83 1.19 -11.60 23.18
CA GLN A 83 0.36 -11.84 24.35
C GLN A 83 -1.13 -11.68 24.03
N GLY A 84 -1.96 -12.44 24.75
CA GLY A 84 -3.41 -12.38 24.64
C GLY A 84 -3.98 -13.07 23.39
N ALA A 85 -5.31 -13.13 23.34
CA ALA A 85 -6.03 -13.60 22.16
C ALA A 85 -6.18 -12.47 21.13
N PRO A 86 -6.14 -12.76 19.82
CA PRO A 86 -6.39 -11.74 18.82
C PRO A 86 -7.85 -11.29 18.82
N ALA A 87 -8.08 -10.04 18.43
CA ALA A 87 -9.38 -9.63 17.93
C ALA A 87 -9.59 -10.23 16.54
N VAL A 88 -10.69 -10.96 16.33
CA VAL A 88 -10.98 -11.63 15.07
C VAL A 88 -12.04 -10.84 14.30
N LEU A 89 -11.65 -10.31 13.15
CA LEU A 89 -12.50 -9.52 12.27
C LEU A 89 -13.21 -10.46 11.30
N ARG A 90 -14.48 -10.77 11.58
CA ARG A 90 -15.31 -11.71 10.83
C ARG A 90 -16.40 -10.99 10.04
N GLY A 91 -16.60 -11.40 8.79
CA GLY A 91 -17.75 -10.98 8.01
C GLY A 91 -17.56 -11.01 6.49
N HIS A 92 -16.31 -11.07 6.01
CA HIS A 92 -16.05 -11.29 4.59
C HIS A 92 -16.57 -12.66 4.15
N ALA A 93 -17.06 -12.73 2.91
CA ALA A 93 -17.61 -13.96 2.34
C ALA A 93 -16.56 -14.82 1.63
N ASP A 94 -15.37 -14.25 1.40
CA ASP A 94 -14.25 -14.88 0.68
C ASP A 94 -12.91 -14.40 1.28
N ARG A 95 -11.79 -14.93 0.78
CA ARG A 95 -10.43 -14.64 1.24
C ARG A 95 -10.16 -13.16 1.43
N VAL A 96 -9.48 -12.83 2.53
CA VAL A 96 -8.99 -11.48 2.80
C VAL A 96 -7.54 -11.42 2.37
N PHE A 97 -7.25 -10.64 1.32
CA PHE A 97 -5.91 -10.61 0.71
C PHE A 97 -5.12 -9.35 1.04
N SER A 98 -5.74 -8.34 1.66
CA SER A 98 -5.07 -7.10 2.05
C SER A 98 -5.58 -6.60 3.39
N VAL A 99 -4.66 -6.06 4.19
CA VAL A 99 -4.91 -5.42 5.49
C VAL A 99 -4.03 -4.18 5.65
N ALA A 100 -4.57 -3.15 6.29
CA ALA A 100 -3.80 -1.97 6.72
C ALA A 100 -4.41 -1.37 8.00
N PHE A 101 -3.59 -0.79 8.87
CA PHE A 101 -4.08 0.08 9.93
C PHE A 101 -4.35 1.48 9.39
N SER A 102 -5.32 2.19 9.99
CA SER A 102 -5.44 3.63 9.81
C SER A 102 -4.23 4.36 10.41
N PRO A 103 -3.93 5.59 9.97
CA PRO A 103 -2.81 6.38 10.49
C PRO A 103 -2.84 6.64 12.01
N ASP A 104 -4.04 6.68 12.62
CA ASP A 104 -4.23 6.78 14.07
C ASP A 104 -4.20 5.42 14.80
N GLY A 105 -4.06 4.32 14.05
CA GLY A 105 -4.11 2.94 14.53
C GLY A 105 -5.47 2.47 15.05
N GLN A 106 -6.52 3.29 15.00
CA GLN A 106 -7.81 2.97 15.62
C GLN A 106 -8.69 2.08 14.76
N ARG A 107 -8.41 1.98 13.46
CA ARG A 107 -9.16 1.18 12.50
C ARG A 107 -8.24 0.26 11.71
N VAL A 108 -8.83 -0.80 11.18
CA VAL A 108 -8.22 -1.72 10.22
C VAL A 108 -9.05 -1.68 8.95
N LEU A 109 -8.40 -1.48 7.81
CA LEU A 109 -8.97 -1.67 6.48
C LEU A 109 -8.65 -3.09 6.01
N THR A 110 -9.66 -3.81 5.55
CA THR A 110 -9.51 -5.11 4.87
C THR A 110 -10.04 -5.04 3.45
N ALA A 111 -9.45 -5.79 2.53
CA ALA A 111 -10.01 -6.05 1.21
C ALA A 111 -10.11 -7.55 0.92
N SER A 112 -11.21 -7.95 0.28
CA SER A 112 -11.54 -9.35 0.05
C SER A 112 -11.93 -9.61 -1.40
N THR A 113 -11.76 -10.86 -1.83
CA THR A 113 -12.23 -11.35 -3.13
C THR A 113 -13.77 -11.34 -3.22
N ASP A 114 -14.48 -11.13 -2.11
CA ASP A 114 -15.92 -10.88 -2.09
C ASP A 114 -16.34 -9.54 -2.72
N GLY A 115 -15.37 -8.75 -3.23
CA GLY A 115 -15.61 -7.46 -3.89
C GLY A 115 -15.83 -6.30 -2.93
N THR A 116 -15.63 -6.51 -1.62
CA THR A 116 -15.79 -5.47 -0.61
C THR A 116 -14.47 -5.08 0.04
N ALA A 117 -14.34 -3.81 0.37
CA ALA A 117 -13.43 -3.34 1.39
C ALA A 117 -14.20 -3.04 2.68
N ARG A 118 -13.60 -3.25 3.84
CA ARG A 118 -14.27 -3.02 5.14
C ARG A 118 -13.37 -2.33 6.12
N LEU A 119 -13.94 -1.41 6.88
CA LEU A 119 -13.27 -0.68 7.94
C LEU A 119 -13.76 -1.19 9.29
N TRP A 120 -12.84 -1.74 10.07
CA TRP A 120 -13.12 -2.33 11.37
C TRP A 120 -12.54 -1.46 12.48
N PRO A 121 -13.22 -1.33 13.62
CA PRO A 121 -12.56 -0.96 14.86
C PRO A 121 -11.40 -1.92 15.15
N ALA A 122 -10.21 -1.40 15.44
CA ALA A 122 -9.01 -2.20 15.58
C ALA A 122 -8.97 -3.05 16.86
N ASP A 123 -9.85 -2.79 17.81
CA ASP A 123 -10.11 -3.64 18.98
C ASP A 123 -11.06 -4.82 18.66
N GLY A 124 -11.58 -4.87 17.43
CA GLY A 124 -12.57 -5.85 16.97
C GLY A 124 -13.96 -5.69 17.57
N GLN A 125 -14.23 -4.59 18.28
CA GLN A 125 -15.53 -4.33 18.91
C GLN A 125 -16.39 -3.45 18.01
N GLY A 126 -17.58 -3.95 17.64
CA GLY A 126 -18.53 -3.22 16.80
C GLY A 126 -18.58 -3.72 15.36
N ALA A 127 -19.53 -3.19 14.60
CA ALA A 127 -19.73 -3.55 13.20
C ALA A 127 -18.75 -2.78 12.30
N PRO A 128 -18.26 -3.40 11.21
CA PRO A 128 -17.47 -2.68 10.24
C PRO A 128 -18.34 -1.72 9.42
N VAL A 129 -17.72 -0.67 8.91
CA VAL A 129 -18.24 0.04 7.74
C VAL A 129 -17.92 -0.79 6.51
N VAL A 130 -18.94 -1.11 5.70
CA VAL A 130 -18.78 -1.89 4.47
C VAL A 130 -18.75 -0.94 3.27
N LEU A 131 -17.64 -0.95 2.55
CA LEU A 131 -17.43 -0.19 1.33
C LEU A 131 -17.74 -1.10 0.14
N ALA A 132 -19.02 -1.11 -0.24
CA ALA A 132 -19.55 -1.94 -1.34
C ALA A 132 -19.95 -1.06 -2.53
N GLY A 133 -19.55 -1.47 -3.74
CA GLY A 133 -19.86 -0.72 -4.96
C GLY A 133 -18.85 -0.87 -6.10
N ALA A 134 -17.74 -1.57 -5.87
CA ALA A 134 -16.81 -1.96 -6.92
C ALA A 134 -17.16 -3.37 -7.44
N PRO A 135 -17.75 -3.51 -8.65
CA PRO A 135 -17.90 -4.82 -9.26
C PRO A 135 -16.53 -5.44 -9.55
N GLY A 136 -16.35 -6.71 -9.16
CA GLY A 136 -15.12 -7.47 -9.43
C GLY A 136 -14.10 -7.44 -8.29
N VAL A 137 -12.89 -7.95 -8.56
CA VAL A 137 -11.84 -8.05 -7.55
C VAL A 137 -11.19 -6.70 -7.34
N LEU A 138 -11.08 -6.29 -6.07
CA LEU A 138 -10.29 -5.12 -5.70
C LEU A 138 -8.80 -5.46 -5.84
N ALA A 139 -8.04 -4.58 -6.49
CA ALA A 139 -6.58 -4.64 -6.48
C ALA A 139 -6.00 -3.72 -5.39
N VAL A 140 -6.74 -2.67 -5.02
CA VAL A 140 -6.28 -1.60 -4.12
C VAL A 140 -7.33 -1.31 -3.05
N ALA A 141 -6.88 -1.16 -1.82
CA ALA A 141 -7.63 -0.57 -0.71
C ALA A 141 -6.63 0.08 0.26
N VAL A 142 -6.61 1.42 0.33
CA VAL A 142 -5.65 2.19 1.14
C VAL A 142 -6.32 3.37 1.83
N PHE A 143 -5.84 3.76 3.02
CA PHE A 143 -6.28 4.99 3.68
C PHE A 143 -5.64 6.23 3.04
N SER A 144 -6.31 7.38 3.15
CA SER A 144 -5.67 8.68 3.00
C SER A 144 -4.70 8.95 4.16
N PRO A 145 -3.72 9.86 4.00
CA PRO A 145 -2.74 10.17 5.05
C PRO A 145 -3.35 10.64 6.37
N ASP A 146 -4.50 11.31 6.33
CA ASP A 146 -5.27 11.76 7.50
C ASP A 146 -6.23 10.68 8.06
N GLY A 147 -6.31 9.53 7.41
CA GLY A 147 -7.22 8.42 7.74
C GLY A 147 -8.70 8.71 7.50
N GLN A 148 -9.08 9.87 6.98
CA GLN A 148 -10.49 10.26 6.85
C GLN A 148 -11.15 9.69 5.59
N ARG A 149 -10.37 9.18 4.65
CA ARG A 149 -10.85 8.58 3.41
C ARG A 149 -10.18 7.23 3.13
N VAL A 150 -10.84 6.44 2.31
CA VAL A 150 -10.30 5.19 1.76
C VAL A 150 -10.35 5.25 0.24
N LEU A 151 -9.27 4.87 -0.42
CA LEU A 151 -9.19 4.70 -1.86
C LEU A 151 -9.28 3.21 -2.19
N THR A 152 -10.25 2.84 -3.02
CA THR A 152 -10.38 1.48 -3.57
C THR A 152 -10.32 1.50 -5.08
N ALA A 153 -9.71 0.50 -5.70
CA ALA A 153 -9.71 0.34 -7.16
C ALA A 153 -9.49 -1.13 -7.54
N GLY A 154 -9.85 -1.52 -8.76
CA GLY A 154 -9.67 -2.89 -9.25
C GLY A 154 -10.12 -3.10 -10.68
N ASP A 155 -10.79 -4.23 -10.91
CA ASP A 155 -11.07 -4.78 -12.23
C ASP A 155 -11.97 -3.91 -13.14
N ASP A 156 -12.81 -3.06 -12.56
CA ASP A 156 -13.75 -2.21 -13.32
C ASP A 156 -13.11 -0.93 -13.88
N GLY A 157 -11.83 -0.69 -13.59
CA GLY A 157 -11.11 0.49 -14.06
C GLY A 157 -11.54 1.80 -13.37
N ILE A 158 -12.31 1.73 -12.27
CA ILE A 158 -12.82 2.90 -11.55
C ILE A 158 -12.19 2.94 -10.17
N ALA A 159 -11.45 4.02 -9.87
CA ALA A 159 -11.03 4.30 -8.51
C ALA A 159 -12.15 5.02 -7.76
N ARG A 160 -12.32 4.68 -6.48
CA ARG A 160 -13.36 5.25 -5.61
C ARG A 160 -12.74 5.76 -4.33
N ILE A 161 -13.10 6.98 -3.95
CA ILE A 161 -12.68 7.60 -2.71
C ILE A 161 -13.88 7.67 -1.78
N TRP A 162 -13.83 6.86 -0.72
CA TRP A 162 -14.87 6.72 0.28
C TRP A 162 -14.57 7.59 1.49
N PRO A 163 -15.54 8.33 2.03
CA PRO A 163 -15.49 8.79 3.41
C PRO A 163 -15.34 7.59 4.35
N ALA A 164 -14.37 7.65 5.26
CA ALA A 164 -14.06 6.51 6.13
C ALA A 164 -15.10 6.32 7.26
N ASP A 165 -16.04 7.25 7.42
CA ASP A 165 -17.24 7.09 8.25
C ASP A 165 -18.33 6.25 7.59
N GLY A 166 -18.24 6.01 6.27
CA GLY A 166 -19.23 5.26 5.49
C GLY A 166 -20.56 5.96 5.28
N ILE A 167 -20.67 7.25 5.61
CA ILE A 167 -21.96 7.97 5.60
C ILE A 167 -22.29 8.46 4.20
N ALA A 168 -21.32 9.10 3.54
CA ALA A 168 -21.51 9.66 2.21
C ALA A 168 -21.07 8.69 1.10
N ALA A 169 -21.70 8.85 -0.06
CA ALA A 169 -21.33 8.09 -1.26
C ALA A 169 -19.88 8.41 -1.69
N PRO A 170 -19.17 7.46 -2.32
CA PRO A 170 -17.81 7.71 -2.76
C PRO A 170 -17.76 8.68 -3.94
N VAL A 171 -16.64 9.38 -4.07
CA VAL A 171 -16.25 10.05 -5.31
C VAL A 171 -15.71 8.99 -6.27
N GLU A 172 -16.24 8.94 -7.49
CA GLU A 172 -15.78 8.02 -8.54
C GLU A 172 -14.84 8.72 -9.52
N LEU A 173 -13.65 8.16 -9.70
CA LEU A 173 -12.63 8.63 -10.63
C LEU A 173 -12.66 7.73 -11.87
N ARG A 174 -13.32 8.22 -12.93
CA ARG A 174 -13.57 7.47 -14.17
C ARG A 174 -12.66 7.96 -15.29
N GLY A 175 -12.08 7.01 -16.04
CA GLY A 175 -11.33 7.34 -17.25
C GLY A 175 -10.37 6.26 -17.75
N HIS A 176 -10.00 5.28 -16.93
CA HIS A 176 -9.22 4.14 -17.40
C HIS A 176 -10.07 3.20 -18.27
N ALA A 177 -9.43 2.58 -19.26
CA ALA A 177 -10.08 1.67 -20.21
C ALA A 177 -9.93 0.18 -19.85
N ASP A 178 -9.08 -0.12 -18.87
CA ASP A 178 -8.87 -1.46 -18.30
C ASP A 178 -8.64 -1.31 -16.77
N ARG A 179 -8.54 -2.44 -16.08
CA ARG A 179 -8.38 -2.51 -14.62
C ARG A 179 -7.27 -1.62 -14.08
N ILE A 180 -7.52 -1.05 -12.91
CA ILE A 180 -6.50 -0.33 -12.14
C ILE A 180 -5.70 -1.36 -11.34
N LEU A 181 -4.37 -1.30 -11.47
CA LEU A 181 -3.44 -2.23 -10.84
C LEU A 181 -2.88 -1.66 -9.54
N THR A 182 -2.57 -0.37 -9.51
CA THR A 182 -2.12 0.34 -8.31
C THR A 182 -2.76 1.72 -8.22
N ALA A 183 -2.94 2.20 -6.99
CA ALA A 183 -3.37 3.55 -6.73
C ALA A 183 -2.89 4.02 -5.36
N ALA A 184 -2.60 5.31 -5.22
CA ALA A 184 -2.11 5.90 -3.98
C ALA A 184 -2.59 7.35 -3.82
N PHE A 185 -2.77 7.78 -2.58
CA PHE A 185 -2.87 9.21 -2.27
C PHE A 185 -1.48 9.87 -2.34
N SER A 186 -1.49 11.15 -2.69
CA SER A 186 -0.36 12.06 -2.45
C SER A 186 -0.14 12.26 -0.94
N PRO A 187 1.07 12.72 -0.52
CA PRO A 187 1.41 12.90 0.89
C PRO A 187 0.47 13.85 1.65
N ASP A 188 -0.07 14.87 0.98
CA ASP A 188 -1.05 15.81 1.56
C ASP A 188 -2.50 15.30 1.46
N GLY A 189 -2.72 14.19 0.76
CA GLY A 189 -4.02 13.60 0.49
C GLY A 189 -4.88 14.38 -0.51
N ALA A 190 -4.41 15.48 -1.09
CA ALA A 190 -5.20 16.31 -1.98
C ALA A 190 -5.35 15.68 -3.38
N TRP A 191 -4.43 14.82 -3.76
CA TRP A 191 -4.38 14.13 -5.05
C TRP A 191 -4.32 12.62 -4.91
N VAL A 192 -4.76 11.91 -5.94
CA VAL A 192 -4.63 10.46 -6.11
C VAL A 192 -3.92 10.17 -7.42
N VAL A 193 -3.06 9.16 -7.44
CA VAL A 193 -2.50 8.58 -8.66
C VAL A 193 -3.03 7.17 -8.85
N THR A 194 -3.34 6.79 -10.09
CA THR A 194 -3.75 5.44 -10.48
C THR A 194 -2.86 4.95 -11.63
N ALA A 195 -2.49 3.67 -11.65
CA ALA A 195 -1.85 3.00 -12.79
C ALA A 195 -2.74 1.86 -13.29
N SER A 196 -2.86 1.70 -14.60
CA SER A 196 -3.77 0.75 -15.21
C SER A 196 -3.09 -0.16 -16.22
N ARG A 197 -3.73 -1.32 -16.40
CA ARG A 197 -3.42 -2.26 -17.47
C ARG A 197 -3.62 -1.67 -18.87
N ASP A 198 -4.33 -0.56 -19.00
CA ASP A 198 -4.45 0.20 -20.25
C ASP A 198 -3.14 0.90 -20.68
N GLY A 199 -2.08 0.79 -19.87
CA GLY A 199 -0.76 1.36 -20.15
C GLY A 199 -0.65 2.84 -19.78
N THR A 200 -1.61 3.37 -19.02
CA THR A 200 -1.59 4.75 -18.55
C THR A 200 -1.56 4.82 -17.04
N ALA A 201 -1.00 5.93 -16.54
CA ALA A 201 -1.27 6.40 -15.20
C ALA A 201 -2.06 7.71 -15.27
N ARG A 202 -2.81 8.01 -14.22
CA ARG A 202 -3.61 9.24 -14.13
C ARG A 202 -3.46 9.86 -12.74
N VAL A 203 -3.38 11.18 -12.70
CA VAL A 203 -3.38 11.97 -11.46
C VAL A 203 -4.70 12.72 -11.35
N TRP A 204 -5.35 12.61 -10.20
CA TRP A 204 -6.71 13.10 -9.96
C TRP A 204 -6.75 13.99 -8.72
N PRO A 205 -7.52 15.09 -8.73
CA PRO A 205 -7.97 15.71 -7.50
C PRO A 205 -8.76 14.71 -6.67
N ALA A 206 -8.45 14.59 -5.38
CA ALA A 206 -9.06 13.60 -4.49
C ALA A 206 -10.52 13.94 -4.10
N ASP A 207 -10.99 15.13 -4.46
CA ASP A 207 -12.40 15.53 -4.41
C ASP A 207 -13.15 15.23 -5.73
N GLY A 208 -12.46 14.73 -6.75
CA GLY A 208 -13.01 14.46 -8.08
C GLY A 208 -13.21 15.70 -8.95
N ALA A 209 -12.75 16.88 -8.51
CA ALA A 209 -12.85 18.10 -9.29
C ALA A 209 -11.97 18.05 -10.54
N HIS A 210 -12.27 18.90 -11.54
CA HIS A 210 -11.40 19.26 -12.67
C HIS A 210 -10.80 18.15 -13.57
N GLY A 211 -11.22 16.88 -13.41
CA GLY A 211 -10.73 15.75 -14.22
C GLY A 211 -9.30 15.32 -13.86
N SER A 212 -8.77 14.30 -14.56
CA SER A 212 -7.38 13.85 -14.36
C SER A 212 -6.39 14.47 -15.33
N ALA A 213 -5.14 14.58 -14.87
CA ALA A 213 -3.99 14.66 -15.75
C ALA A 213 -3.59 13.24 -16.21
N LEU A 214 -3.39 13.06 -17.52
CA LEU A 214 -3.04 11.77 -18.11
C LEU A 214 -1.52 11.65 -18.26
N LEU A 215 -0.95 10.62 -17.66
CA LEU A 215 0.46 10.24 -17.80
C LEU A 215 0.54 9.09 -18.82
N SER A 216 0.66 9.46 -20.10
CA SER A 216 0.68 8.52 -21.22
C SER A 216 2.09 8.33 -21.78
N GLY A 217 2.41 7.10 -22.19
CA GLY A 217 3.61 6.83 -22.96
C GLY A 217 4.19 5.44 -22.75
N HIS A 218 3.74 4.71 -21.71
CA HIS A 218 4.05 3.31 -21.58
C HIS A 218 3.40 2.50 -22.71
N THR A 219 4.12 1.50 -23.22
CA THR A 219 3.64 0.67 -24.35
C THR A 219 3.05 -0.65 -23.89
N ALA A 220 3.04 -0.90 -22.58
CA ALA A 220 2.42 -2.03 -21.92
C ALA A 220 1.81 -1.57 -20.58
N ALA A 221 1.22 -2.50 -19.82
CA ALA A 221 0.53 -2.21 -18.57
C ALA A 221 1.39 -1.39 -17.60
N ALA A 222 0.85 -0.28 -17.10
CA ALA A 222 1.45 0.47 -16.01
C ALA A 222 1.10 -0.23 -14.70
N THR A 223 2.08 -0.88 -14.10
CA THR A 223 1.91 -1.75 -12.93
C THR A 223 2.06 -1.00 -11.62
N VAL A 224 2.89 0.04 -11.59
CA VAL A 224 3.17 0.84 -10.40
C VAL A 224 2.89 2.32 -10.70
N ALA A 225 2.26 3.02 -9.75
CA ALA A 225 2.33 4.47 -9.63
C ALA A 225 2.43 4.90 -8.17
N ALA A 226 3.33 5.85 -7.88
CA ALA A 226 3.53 6.42 -6.56
C ALA A 226 3.92 7.89 -6.64
N PHE A 227 3.48 8.71 -5.69
CA PHE A 227 3.98 10.08 -5.54
C PHE A 227 5.37 10.10 -4.91
N SER A 228 6.16 11.13 -5.24
CA SER A 228 7.33 11.48 -4.45
C SER A 228 6.93 11.97 -3.05
N PRO A 229 7.83 11.91 -2.05
CA PRO A 229 7.52 12.35 -0.68
C PRO A 229 7.11 13.82 -0.56
N ASP A 230 7.57 14.67 -1.48
CA ASP A 230 7.18 16.08 -1.56
C ASP A 230 5.88 16.32 -2.36
N GLY A 231 5.31 15.27 -2.97
CA GLY A 231 4.10 15.31 -3.79
C GLY A 231 4.27 15.93 -5.18
N ASN A 232 5.46 16.41 -5.54
CA ASN A 232 5.68 17.16 -6.78
C ASN A 232 5.90 16.29 -8.01
N HIS A 233 6.19 15.00 -7.82
CA HIS A 233 6.44 14.05 -8.89
C HIS A 233 5.63 12.77 -8.71
N VAL A 234 5.47 12.05 -9.82
CA VAL A 234 4.92 10.70 -9.85
C VAL A 234 5.95 9.78 -10.49
N LEU A 235 6.21 8.63 -9.86
CA LEU A 235 6.96 7.53 -10.43
C LEU A 235 5.97 6.51 -10.97
N THR A 236 6.12 6.12 -12.24
CA THR A 236 5.43 4.97 -12.81
C THR A 236 6.42 3.90 -13.22
N ALA A 237 6.00 2.64 -13.19
CA ALA A 237 6.73 1.53 -13.77
C ALA A 237 5.76 0.59 -14.49
N ALA A 238 6.27 -0.10 -15.50
CA ALA A 238 5.44 -0.87 -16.42
C ALA A 238 6.10 -2.14 -16.93
N ASP A 239 5.27 -2.99 -17.53
CA ASP A 239 5.67 -4.22 -18.22
C ASP A 239 6.47 -3.95 -19.51
N ASP A 240 6.59 -2.68 -19.93
CA ASP A 240 7.44 -2.30 -21.07
C ASP A 240 8.93 -2.18 -20.71
N GLY A 241 9.29 -2.53 -19.48
CA GLY A 241 10.67 -2.47 -18.99
C GLY A 241 11.14 -1.06 -18.61
N THR A 242 10.24 -0.08 -18.57
CA THR A 242 10.59 1.28 -18.21
C THR A 242 9.98 1.69 -16.87
N ALA A 243 10.74 2.48 -16.12
CA ALA A 243 10.19 3.34 -15.09
C ALA A 243 10.28 4.80 -15.56
N ARG A 244 9.34 5.65 -15.13
CA ARG A 244 9.25 7.03 -15.57
C ARG A 244 8.92 7.95 -14.41
N VAL A 245 9.60 9.08 -14.33
CA VAL A 245 9.33 10.12 -13.33
C VAL A 245 8.70 11.31 -14.03
N TRP A 246 7.49 11.65 -13.61
CA TRP A 246 6.64 12.70 -14.19
C TRP A 246 6.50 13.86 -13.20
N PRO A 247 6.34 15.10 -13.68
CA PRO A 247 5.73 16.16 -12.89
C PRO A 247 4.31 15.75 -12.46
N ALA A 248 3.96 15.94 -11.18
CA ALA A 248 2.69 15.48 -10.62
C ALA A 248 1.47 16.24 -11.18
N ASP A 249 1.66 17.47 -11.67
CA ASP A 249 0.62 18.22 -12.37
C ASP A 249 0.33 17.66 -13.79
N GLY A 250 1.08 16.64 -14.21
CA GLY A 250 1.01 16.00 -15.51
C GLY A 250 1.45 16.90 -16.67
N ARG A 251 2.13 18.01 -16.38
CA ARG A 251 2.65 18.93 -17.39
C ARG A 251 4.14 18.74 -17.57
N GLY A 252 4.53 18.36 -18.77
CA GLY A 252 5.93 18.16 -19.14
C GLY A 252 6.24 16.72 -19.51
N GLU A 253 7.44 16.50 -20.03
CA GLU A 253 7.93 15.19 -20.42
C GLU A 253 8.47 14.44 -19.20
N PRO A 254 8.28 13.11 -19.11
CA PRO A 254 8.87 12.33 -18.05
C PRO A 254 10.39 12.17 -18.25
N VAL A 255 11.10 11.98 -17.15
CA VAL A 255 12.41 11.33 -17.19
C VAL A 255 12.19 9.83 -17.31
N VAL A 256 12.70 9.23 -18.38
CA VAL A 256 12.58 7.79 -18.63
C VAL A 256 13.83 7.06 -18.11
N LEU A 257 13.60 6.03 -17.30
CA LEU A 257 14.60 5.12 -16.74
C LEU A 257 14.43 3.76 -17.45
N GLY A 258 15.29 3.46 -18.43
CA GLY A 258 15.00 2.50 -19.50
C GLY A 258 15.97 1.34 -19.68
N ASP A 259 16.75 0.97 -18.66
CA ASP A 259 17.82 -0.03 -18.81
C ASP A 259 17.43 -1.45 -18.36
N HIS A 260 16.13 -1.74 -18.18
CA HIS A 260 15.68 -3.07 -17.75
C HIS A 260 15.36 -3.98 -18.94
N GLU A 261 15.93 -5.18 -18.96
CA GLU A 261 15.68 -6.20 -20.00
C GLU A 261 14.33 -6.91 -19.85
N GLY A 262 13.59 -6.63 -18.78
CA GLY A 262 12.31 -7.25 -18.44
C GLY A 262 11.38 -6.34 -17.64
N TRP A 263 10.23 -6.87 -17.23
CA TRP A 263 9.14 -6.10 -16.62
C TRP A 263 9.60 -5.46 -15.30
N VAL A 264 9.34 -4.17 -15.13
CA VAL A 264 9.62 -3.50 -13.86
C VAL A 264 8.47 -3.82 -12.90
N MET A 265 8.74 -4.66 -11.91
CA MET A 265 7.75 -5.15 -10.96
C MET A 265 7.62 -4.28 -9.72
N ALA A 266 8.66 -3.51 -9.39
CA ALA A 266 8.67 -2.63 -8.25
C ALA A 266 9.45 -1.36 -8.57
N ALA A 267 8.93 -0.22 -8.12
CA ALA A 267 9.60 1.06 -8.20
C ALA A 267 9.21 1.91 -6.99
N ALA A 268 10.18 2.60 -6.38
CA ALA A 268 9.93 3.45 -5.21
C ALA A 268 10.89 4.63 -5.16
N PHE A 269 10.42 5.76 -4.63
CA PHE A 269 11.29 6.85 -4.20
C PHE A 269 11.97 6.51 -2.87
N SER A 270 13.17 7.03 -2.64
CA SER A 270 13.74 7.10 -1.29
C SER A 270 12.89 8.02 -0.39
N PRO A 271 12.95 7.88 0.94
CA PRO A 271 12.14 8.69 1.86
C PRO A 271 12.37 10.20 1.75
N ASP A 272 13.57 10.61 1.34
CA ASP A 272 13.95 12.00 1.07
C ASP A 272 13.67 12.45 -0.37
N GLY A 273 13.19 11.54 -1.24
CA GLY A 273 12.92 11.77 -2.65
C GLY A 273 14.15 11.90 -3.54
N ALA A 274 15.36 11.74 -3.00
CA ALA A 274 16.61 11.96 -3.73
C ALA A 274 16.95 10.83 -4.74
N PHE A 275 16.43 9.63 -4.52
CA PHE A 275 16.71 8.45 -5.34
C PHE A 275 15.44 7.73 -5.74
N VAL A 276 15.54 7.00 -6.85
CA VAL A 276 14.54 6.01 -7.27
C VAL A 276 15.20 4.65 -7.31
N ALA A 277 14.55 3.65 -6.72
CA ALA A 277 14.92 2.25 -6.84
C ALA A 277 13.94 1.55 -7.76
N THR A 278 14.45 0.75 -8.69
CA THR A 278 13.65 -0.09 -9.60
C THR A 278 14.09 -1.55 -9.51
N GLY A 279 13.12 -2.46 -9.52
CA GLY A 279 13.33 -3.90 -9.55
C GLY A 279 12.63 -4.50 -10.76
N ALA A 280 13.39 -5.18 -11.61
CA ALA A 280 12.88 -5.85 -12.81
C ALA A 280 13.19 -7.34 -12.78
N ARG A 281 12.45 -8.11 -13.58
CA ARG A 281 12.62 -9.57 -13.72
C ARG A 281 13.53 -9.93 -14.88
#